data_AF-A0AA51Q7Y3-F1
#
_entry.id   AF-A0AA51Q7Y3-F1
#
_cell.length_a   1.000
_cell.length_b   1.000
_cell.length_c   1.000
_cell.angle_alpha   90.00
_cell.angle_beta   90.00
_cell.angle_gamma   90.00
#
_symmetry.space_group_name_H-M   'P 1'
#
loop_
_entity.id
_entity.type
_entity.pdbx_description
1 polymer ?
#
loop_
_entity_poly.entity_id
_entity_poly.type
_entity_poly.pdbx_seq_one_letter_code
_entity_poly.pdbx_strand_id
1 'polypeptide(L)'
;MKKWMIVILALYLAGCSNNNNANYDLKKDKTNPQFMSNRPDGRQRMGDQNPNFLNLKGTTERSEINSNQETDVDQARRTVAMSKEFTPGAVWINGDRMWVTVYKKGMLTEREKINAEARMHRKLVHALPRYNIEVRVKEDRR
;
A
#
# COMPACT_ATOMS: atom_id res chain seq x y z
N MET A 1 34.34 57.03 10.71
CA MET A 1 34.27 55.63 10.25
C MET A 1 33.19 54.76 10.91
N LYS A 2 32.53 55.21 12.00
CA LYS A 2 31.52 54.39 12.72
C LYS A 2 30.07 54.54 12.25
N LYS A 3 29.76 55.56 11.43
CA LYS A 3 28.42 55.78 10.83
C LYS A 3 28.18 54.96 9.55
N TRP A 4 29.25 54.51 8.89
CA TRP A 4 29.17 53.65 7.69
C TRP A 4 29.00 52.16 8.06
N MET A 5 29.28 51.79 9.32
CA MET A 5 29.13 50.43 9.84
C MET A 5 27.66 50.00 10.00
N ILE A 6 26.73 50.96 10.16
CA ILE A 6 25.29 50.65 10.33
C ILE A 6 24.63 50.29 8.97
N VAL A 7 25.17 50.80 7.86
CA VAL A 7 24.62 50.55 6.51
C VAL A 7 24.92 49.12 6.02
N ILE A 8 26.06 48.54 6.41
CA ILE A 8 26.47 47.20 5.98
C ILE A 8 25.68 46.09 6.71
N LEU A 9 25.20 46.34 7.93
CA LEU A 9 24.42 45.37 8.71
C LEU A 9 22.97 45.22 8.19
N ALA A 10 22.41 46.24 7.54
CA ALA A 10 21.05 46.21 6.99
C ALA A 10 20.92 45.38 5.70
N LEU A 11 22.03 45.07 5.03
CA LEU A 11 22.04 44.29 3.78
C LEU A 11 22.01 42.77 3.98
N TYR A 12 22.21 42.29 5.21
CA TYR A 12 22.18 40.84 5.53
C TYR A 12 20.79 40.30 5.89
N LEU A 13 19.75 41.14 5.94
CA LEU A 13 18.39 40.76 6.34
C LEU A 13 17.40 40.65 5.17
N ALA A 14 17.85 40.82 3.93
CA ALA A 14 17.01 40.67 2.74
C ALA A 14 17.26 39.34 2.01
N GLY A 15 16.37 38.36 2.22
CA GLY A 15 15.95 37.49 1.12
C GLY A 15 16.34 36.01 1.14
N CYS A 16 15.83 35.24 2.11
CA CYS A 16 15.40 33.86 1.84
C CYS A 16 13.87 33.87 1.72
N SER A 17 13.35 34.09 0.51
CA SER A 17 12.02 33.62 0.10
C SER A 17 11.90 33.80 -1.41
N ASN A 18 12.12 32.72 -2.15
CA ASN A 18 11.58 32.60 -3.50
C ASN A 18 10.95 31.22 -3.61
N ASN A 19 9.70 31.11 -3.17
CA ASN A 19 8.85 30.00 -3.53
C ASN A 19 8.48 30.16 -5.00
N ASN A 20 9.30 29.57 -5.87
CA ASN A 20 8.97 29.41 -7.28
C ASN A 20 7.77 28.47 -7.37
N ASN A 21 6.55 29.03 -7.26
CA ASN A 21 5.37 28.40 -7.80
C ASN A 21 5.56 28.36 -9.33
N ALA A 22 6.23 27.31 -9.81
CA ALA A 22 6.19 26.92 -11.19
C ALA A 22 4.72 26.58 -11.50
N ASN A 23 3.97 27.58 -11.97
CA ASN A 23 2.71 27.35 -12.64
C ASN A 23 3.04 26.63 -13.95
N TYR A 24 3.00 25.30 -13.91
CA TYR A 24 2.98 24.49 -15.12
C TYR A 24 1.65 24.78 -15.82
N ASP A 25 1.65 25.74 -16.75
CA ASP A 25 0.51 26.00 -17.62
C ASP A 25 0.41 24.86 -18.65
N LEU A 26 -0.21 23.76 -18.22
CA LEU A 26 -0.43 22.53 -18.99
C LEU A 26 -1.35 22.75 -20.23
N LYS A 27 -1.82 23.99 -20.48
CA LYS A 27 -2.66 24.31 -21.65
C LYS A 27 -1.89 24.61 -22.93
N LYS A 28 -0.57 24.79 -22.88
CA LYS A 28 0.23 25.10 -24.08
C LYS A 28 1.09 23.95 -24.61
N ASP A 29 1.09 22.80 -23.95
CA ASP A 29 1.86 21.66 -24.43
C ASP A 29 1.03 20.80 -25.40
N LYS A 30 1.22 21.04 -26.70
CA LYS A 30 0.57 20.30 -27.80
C LYS A 30 1.19 18.91 -28.04
N THR A 31 2.04 18.42 -27.16
CA THR A 31 2.75 17.14 -27.37
C THR A 31 2.31 15.99 -26.47
N ASN A 32 1.31 16.17 -25.61
CA ASN A 32 0.81 15.08 -24.76
C ASN A 32 -0.72 14.93 -24.87
N PRO A 33 -1.25 13.80 -25.37
CA PRO A 33 -2.69 13.60 -25.46
C PRO A 33 -3.29 13.44 -24.06
N GLN A 34 -4.08 14.43 -23.66
CA GLN A 34 -4.94 14.38 -22.48
C GLN A 34 -5.97 13.25 -22.61
N PHE A 35 -5.73 12.11 -21.96
CA PHE A 35 -6.75 11.07 -21.78
C PHE A 35 -7.38 11.18 -20.39
N MET A 36 -8.12 12.26 -20.16
CA MET A 36 -9.15 12.29 -19.13
C MET A 36 -10.50 12.55 -19.78
N SER A 37 -11.19 11.47 -20.14
CA SER A 37 -12.64 11.50 -20.29
C SER A 37 -13.23 10.26 -19.62
N ASN A 38 -13.92 10.49 -18.50
CA ASN A 38 -14.83 9.52 -17.92
C ASN A 38 -16.01 9.34 -18.88
N ARG A 39 -16.03 8.26 -19.64
CA ARG A 39 -17.23 7.74 -20.30
C ARG A 39 -17.31 6.22 -20.12
N PRO A 40 -18.50 5.68 -19.76
CA PRO A 40 -18.66 4.25 -19.57
C PRO A 40 -18.89 3.61 -20.94
N ASP A 41 -17.86 3.05 -21.55
CA ASP A 41 -18.00 2.32 -22.81
C ASP A 41 -17.23 1.00 -22.80
N GLY A 42 -17.98 -0.08 -22.58
CA GLY A 42 -17.96 -1.37 -23.29
C GLY A 42 -16.71 -1.92 -23.98
N ARG A 43 -15.48 -1.73 -23.47
CA ARG A 43 -14.29 -2.38 -24.03
C ARG A 43 -13.77 -3.48 -23.11
N GLN A 44 -13.97 -4.71 -23.56
CA GLN A 44 -13.49 -5.95 -22.95
C GLN A 44 -12.01 -5.85 -22.60
N ARG A 45 -11.68 -6.19 -21.35
CA ARG A 45 -10.32 -6.18 -20.81
C ARG A 45 -9.50 -7.32 -21.42
N MET A 46 -8.92 -7.07 -22.58
CA MET A 46 -7.96 -7.96 -23.26
C MET A 46 -6.56 -7.87 -22.61
N GLY A 47 -6.49 -8.05 -21.29
CA GLY A 47 -5.23 -8.01 -20.53
C GLY A 47 -5.09 -9.11 -19.47
N ASP A 48 -6.21 -9.71 -19.06
CA ASP A 48 -6.26 -10.58 -17.88
C ASP A 48 -6.27 -12.09 -18.22
N GLN A 49 -5.83 -12.48 -19.42
CA GLN A 49 -6.00 -13.86 -19.92
C GLN A 49 -4.72 -14.69 -20.02
N ASN A 50 -3.54 -14.14 -19.71
CA ASN A 50 -2.31 -14.93 -19.67
C ASN A 50 -1.74 -14.96 -18.23
N PRO A 51 -1.69 -16.14 -17.59
CA PRO A 51 -1.23 -16.30 -16.21
C PRO A 51 0.25 -15.95 -16.00
N ASN A 52 1.02 -15.72 -17.08
CA ASN A 52 2.42 -15.29 -17.04
C ASN A 52 2.61 -13.77 -17.22
N PHE A 53 1.56 -12.97 -17.43
CA PHE A 53 1.70 -11.50 -17.38
C PHE A 53 1.60 -10.98 -15.94
N LEU A 54 2.47 -10.03 -15.61
CA LEU A 54 2.31 -9.21 -14.41
C LEU A 54 0.95 -8.51 -14.47
N ASN A 55 0.16 -8.61 -13.39
CA ASN A 55 -1.04 -7.80 -13.23
C ASN A 55 -0.62 -6.32 -13.13
N LEU A 56 -0.71 -5.58 -14.23
CA LEU A 56 -0.55 -4.12 -14.23
C LEU A 56 -1.84 -3.45 -13.75
N LYS A 57 -2.26 -3.77 -12.52
CA LYS A 57 -3.29 -3.00 -11.83
C LYS A 57 -2.58 -1.92 -11.02
N GLY A 58 -2.34 -0.77 -11.63
CA GLY A 58 -1.70 0.36 -10.93
C GLY A 58 -0.90 1.34 -11.77
N THR A 59 -1.12 1.49 -13.08
CA THR A 59 -0.37 2.49 -13.86
C THR A 59 -0.87 3.92 -13.60
N THR A 60 -0.56 4.43 -12.41
CA THR A 60 -0.40 5.86 -12.11
C THR A 60 0.90 5.95 -11.30
N GLU A 61 1.75 6.92 -11.64
CA GLU A 61 3.18 7.07 -11.28
C GLU A 61 3.48 7.24 -9.76
N ARG A 62 2.60 6.76 -8.89
CA ARG A 62 2.82 6.51 -7.46
C ARG A 62 2.88 5.00 -7.13
N SER A 63 2.86 4.13 -8.14
CA SER A 63 2.78 2.67 -8.04
C SER A 63 4.15 1.98 -8.05
N GLU A 64 5.14 2.57 -7.38
CA GLU A 64 6.40 1.87 -7.04
C GLU A 64 6.46 1.49 -5.56
N ILE A 65 5.42 1.79 -4.79
CA ILE A 65 5.20 1.16 -3.48
C ILE A 65 4.60 -0.24 -3.75
N ASN A 66 5.47 -1.11 -4.26
CA ASN A 66 5.39 -2.57 -4.31
C ASN A 66 4.07 -3.20 -4.77
N SER A 67 3.88 -3.32 -6.09
CA SER A 67 2.96 -4.32 -6.68
C SER A 67 3.10 -5.70 -6.02
N ASN A 68 4.32 -6.07 -5.63
CA ASN A 68 4.62 -7.30 -4.87
C ASN A 68 3.92 -7.34 -3.50
N GLN A 69 3.90 -6.24 -2.75
CA GLN A 69 3.23 -6.19 -1.44
C GLN A 69 1.72 -6.35 -1.59
N GLU A 70 1.11 -5.77 -2.63
CA GLU A 70 -0.31 -6.00 -2.93
C GLU A 70 -0.57 -7.48 -3.26
N THR A 71 0.27 -8.11 -4.07
CA THR A 71 0.15 -9.54 -4.37
C THR A 71 0.34 -10.43 -3.14
N ASP A 72 1.22 -10.05 -2.21
CA ASP A 72 1.44 -10.80 -0.97
C ASP A 72 0.30 -10.67 0.03
N VAL A 73 -0.25 -9.46 0.15
CA VAL A 73 -1.45 -9.20 0.94
C VAL A 73 -2.61 -10.05 0.43
N ASP A 74 -2.79 -10.11 -0.89
CA ASP A 74 -3.82 -10.95 -1.50
C ASP A 74 -3.54 -12.45 -1.33
N GLN A 75 -2.30 -12.88 -1.44
CA GLN A 75 -1.90 -14.27 -1.18
C GLN A 75 -2.14 -14.66 0.28
N ALA A 76 -1.86 -13.77 1.23
CA ALA A 76 -2.17 -13.98 2.65
C ALA A 76 -3.68 -14.15 2.85
N ARG A 77 -4.50 -13.24 2.29
CA ARG A 77 -5.97 -13.34 2.36
C ARG A 77 -6.50 -14.63 1.75
N ARG A 78 -5.98 -15.03 0.59
CA ARG A 78 -6.33 -16.30 -0.08
C ARG A 78 -5.97 -17.50 0.79
N THR A 79 -4.78 -17.50 1.39
CA THR A 79 -4.33 -18.58 2.30
C THR A 79 -5.25 -18.71 3.51
N VAL A 80 -5.70 -17.59 4.07
CA VAL A 80 -6.70 -17.60 5.15
C VAL A 80 -8.03 -18.16 4.66
N ALA A 81 -8.55 -17.69 3.52
CA ALA A 81 -9.83 -18.14 2.97
C ALA A 81 -9.84 -19.64 2.62
N MET A 82 -8.74 -20.16 2.05
CA MET A 82 -8.59 -21.58 1.71
C MET A 82 -8.63 -22.50 2.93
N SER A 83 -8.34 -21.98 4.12
CA SER A 83 -8.40 -22.77 5.35
C SER A 83 -9.82 -23.22 5.72
N LYS A 84 -10.86 -22.54 5.22
CA LYS A 84 -12.30 -22.72 5.54
C LYS A 84 -12.68 -22.55 7.03
N GLU A 85 -11.71 -22.57 7.94
CA GLU A 85 -11.88 -22.38 9.38
C GLU A 85 -11.93 -20.89 9.75
N PHE A 86 -11.29 -20.03 8.95
CA PHE A 86 -11.11 -18.61 9.26
C PHE A 86 -11.60 -17.70 8.15
N THR A 87 -12.09 -16.53 8.55
CA THR A 87 -12.42 -15.42 7.66
C THR A 87 -11.23 -14.45 7.62
N PRO A 88 -10.77 -14.02 6.43
CA PRO A 88 -9.69 -13.05 6.31
C PRO A 88 -10.09 -11.69 6.87
N GLY A 89 -9.23 -11.12 7.70
CA GLY A 89 -9.38 -9.77 8.23
C GLY A 89 -8.35 -8.79 7.66
N ALA A 90 -7.90 -7.87 8.50
CA ALA A 90 -6.87 -6.90 8.15
C ALA A 90 -5.51 -7.57 7.97
N VAL A 91 -4.81 -7.18 6.90
CA VAL A 91 -3.44 -7.60 6.59
C VAL A 91 -2.63 -6.36 6.28
N TRP A 92 -1.47 -6.22 6.90
CA TRP A 92 -0.55 -5.12 6.59
C TRP A 92 0.90 -5.61 6.70
N ILE A 93 1.77 -4.99 5.89
CA ILE A 93 3.19 -5.31 5.81
C ILE A 93 3.97 -4.08 6.28
N ASN A 94 4.97 -4.29 7.13
CA ASN A 94 5.94 -3.29 7.51
C ASN A 94 7.35 -3.90 7.41
N GLY A 95 8.07 -3.55 6.35
CA GLY A 95 9.38 -4.13 6.05
C GLY A 95 9.28 -5.64 5.79
N ASP A 96 10.00 -6.41 6.60
CA ASP A 96 10.03 -7.88 6.60
C ASP A 96 8.90 -8.50 7.44
N ARG A 97 8.15 -7.70 8.21
CA ARG A 97 7.10 -8.17 9.09
C ARG A 97 5.72 -8.04 8.47
N MET A 98 4.94 -9.11 8.52
CA MET A 98 3.55 -9.14 8.07
C MET A 98 2.63 -9.39 9.26
N TRP A 99 1.60 -8.58 9.40
CA TRP A 99 0.59 -8.74 10.43
C TRP A 99 -0.72 -9.18 9.80
N VAL A 100 -1.31 -10.25 10.33
CA VAL A 100 -2.53 -10.86 9.80
C VAL A 100 -3.54 -11.01 10.93
N THR A 101 -4.67 -10.32 10.81
CA THR A 101 -5.83 -10.57 11.66
C THR A 101 -6.77 -11.53 10.95
N VAL A 102 -7.15 -12.60 11.62
CA VAL A 102 -8.12 -13.58 11.13
C VAL A 102 -9.29 -13.68 12.10
N TYR A 103 -10.47 -13.98 11.58
CA TYR A 103 -11.67 -14.15 12.38
C TYR A 103 -12.11 -15.61 12.39
N LYS A 104 -12.55 -16.11 13.54
CA LYS A 104 -13.13 -17.44 13.69
C LYS A 104 -14.51 -17.33 14.33
N LYS A 105 -15.48 -18.06 13.80
CA LYS A 105 -16.85 -18.06 14.32
C LYS A 105 -16.91 -18.72 15.70
N GLY A 106 -17.73 -18.15 16.58
CA GLY A 106 -17.94 -18.64 17.94
C GLY A 106 -16.95 -18.07 18.96
N MET A 107 -17.17 -18.42 20.22
CA MET A 107 -16.26 -18.05 21.31
C MET A 107 -15.06 -18.99 21.34
N LEU A 108 -13.89 -18.44 21.64
CA LEU A 108 -12.65 -19.21 21.79
C LEU A 108 -12.11 -19.03 23.20
N THR A 109 -11.73 -20.13 23.82
CA THR A 109 -10.86 -20.07 24.99
C THR A 109 -9.47 -19.56 24.58
N GLU A 110 -8.71 -19.04 25.54
CA GLU A 110 -7.35 -18.55 25.27
C GLU A 110 -6.46 -19.65 24.66
N ARG A 111 -6.61 -20.90 25.14
CA ARG A 111 -5.88 -22.04 24.60
C ARG A 111 -6.27 -22.36 23.15
N GLU A 112 -7.55 -22.28 22.81
CA GLU A 112 -8.02 -22.49 21.43
C GLU A 112 -7.55 -21.38 20.49
N LYS A 113 -7.50 -20.15 20.98
CA LYS A 113 -6.99 -18.99 20.26
C LYS A 113 -5.50 -19.16 19.95
N ILE A 114 -4.68 -19.49 20.93
CA ILE A 114 -3.23 -19.76 20.73
C ILE A 114 -3.04 -20.90 19.72
N ASN A 115 -3.81 -21.99 19.85
CA ASN A 115 -3.73 -23.10 18.91
C ASN A 115 -4.15 -22.71 17.48
N ALA A 116 -5.17 -21.85 17.35
CA ALA A 116 -5.64 -21.33 16.08
C ALA A 116 -4.61 -20.39 15.43
N GLU A 117 -4.00 -19.50 16.22
CA GLU A 117 -2.92 -18.61 15.79
C GLU A 117 -1.74 -19.44 15.28
N ALA A 118 -1.31 -20.46 16.02
CA ALA A 118 -0.22 -21.34 15.60
C ALA A 118 -0.53 -22.12 14.32
N ARG A 119 -1.78 -22.61 14.14
CA ARG A 119 -2.20 -23.28 12.90
C ARG A 119 -2.15 -22.34 11.71
N MET A 120 -2.66 -21.12 11.85
CA MET A 120 -2.68 -20.15 10.76
C MET A 120 -1.29 -19.58 10.46
N HIS A 121 -0.49 -19.35 11.49
CA HIS A 121 0.90 -18.95 11.34
C HIS A 121 1.68 -19.96 10.49
N ARG A 122 1.60 -21.27 10.78
CA ARG A 122 2.27 -22.30 9.97
C ARG A 122 1.85 -22.28 8.51
N LYS A 123 0.56 -22.12 8.22
CA LYS A 123 0.05 -22.05 6.83
C LYS A 123 0.57 -20.80 6.10
N LEU A 124 0.57 -19.65 6.77
CA LEU A 124 1.02 -18.39 6.19
C LEU A 124 2.53 -18.38 5.98
N VAL A 125 3.33 -18.87 6.92
CA VAL A 125 4.80 -18.99 6.76
C VAL A 125 5.13 -19.92 5.60
N HIS A 126 4.39 -21.01 5.42
CA HIS A 126 4.59 -21.89 4.28
C HIS A 126 4.25 -21.22 2.94
N ALA A 127 3.18 -20.42 2.90
CA ALA A 127 2.77 -19.71 1.69
C ALA A 127 3.65 -18.48 1.37
N LEU A 128 4.20 -17.84 2.39
CA LEU A 128 4.89 -16.55 2.32
C LEU A 128 6.17 -16.57 3.17
N PRO A 129 7.16 -17.41 2.81
CA PRO A 129 8.34 -17.67 3.65
C PRO A 129 9.27 -16.48 3.83
N ARG A 130 9.13 -15.44 2.99
CA ARG A 130 9.95 -14.22 3.05
C ARG A 130 9.58 -13.27 4.20
N TYR A 131 8.47 -13.49 4.88
CA TYR A 131 7.97 -12.58 5.92
C TYR A 131 8.01 -13.20 7.32
N ASN A 132 8.31 -12.35 8.30
CA ASN A 132 8.06 -12.61 9.71
C ASN A 132 6.57 -12.36 9.99
N ILE A 133 5.77 -13.42 10.07
CA ILE A 133 4.31 -13.31 10.12
C ILE A 133 3.78 -13.37 11.55
N GLU A 134 3.11 -12.31 11.99
CA GLU A 134 2.36 -12.29 13.24
C GLU A 134 0.86 -12.47 12.97
N VAL A 135 0.26 -13.48 13.59
CA VAL A 135 -1.16 -13.81 13.42
C VAL A 135 -1.94 -13.48 14.68
N ARG A 136 -3.07 -12.80 14.54
CA ARG A 136 -4.02 -12.53 15.62
C ARG A 136 -5.36 -13.13 15.27
N VAL A 137 -5.85 -14.05 16.10
CA VAL A 137 -7.20 -14.61 15.95
C VAL A 137 -8.18 -13.80 16.77
N LYS A 138 -9.28 -13.38 16.14
CA LYS A 138 -10.41 -12.70 16.78
C LYS A 138 -11.68 -13.53 16.61
N GLU A 139 -12.58 -13.39 17.57
CA GLU A 139 -13.91 -13.99 17.48
C GLU A 139 -14.78 -13.18 16.51
N ASP A 140 -15.48 -13.87 15.61
CA ASP A 140 -16.55 -13.31 14.81
C ASP A 140 -17.88 -13.56 15.54
N ARG A 141 -18.51 -12.48 16.01
CA ARG A 141 -19.80 -12.53 16.73
C ARG A 141 -21.00 -12.32 15.80
N ARG A 142 -20.77 -12.33 14.49
CA ARG A 142 -21.77 -11.99 13.47
C ARG A 142 -22.45 -13.22 12.87
#